data_AF-A0A1B2HGX8-F1
#
_entry.id   AF-A0A1B2HGX8-F1
#
_cell.length_a   1.000
_cell.length_b   1.000
_cell.length_c   1.000
_cell.angle_alpha   90.00
_cell.angle_beta   90.00
_cell.angle_gamma   90.00
#
_symmetry.space_group_name_H-M   'P 1'
#
loop_
_entity.id
_entity.type
_entity.pdbx_description
1 polymer ?
#
loop_
_entity_poly.entity_id
_entity_poly.type
_entity_poly.pdbx_seq_one_letter_code
_entity_poly.pdbx_strand_id
1 'polypeptide(L)' 'MTKLVLFLAANPNPITLTVTPETCADLAPRLTQIVRNGHTQPIPGPDGREYVVNFSNVVVAHFE' A
#
# COMPACT_ATOMS: atom_id res chain seq x y z
N MET A 1 12.78 -6.73 5.26
CA MET A 1 11.70 -6.48 4.29
C MET A 1 10.57 -5.83 5.05
N THR A 2 10.02 -4.75 4.50
CA THR A 2 8.94 -3.97 5.14
C THR A 2 7.61 -4.43 4.60
N LYS A 3 6.55 -4.32 5.40
CA LYS A 3 5.19 -4.67 5.01
C LYS A 3 4.33 -3.42 4.88
N LEU A 4 3.58 -3.31 3.79
CA LEU A 4 2.48 -2.36 3.68
C LEU A 4 1.19 -3.08 4.06
N VAL A 5 0.55 -2.65 5.14
CA VAL A 5 -0.70 -3.19 5.65
C VAL A 5 -1.85 -2.29 5.21
N LEU A 6 -2.88 -2.89 4.62
CA LEU A 6 -4.03 -2.20 4.04
C LEU A 6 -5.33 -2.76 4.62
N PHE A 7 -6.16 -1.90 5.21
CA PHE A 7 -7.52 -2.23 5.59
C PHE A 7 -8.48 -1.70 4.54
N LEU A 8 -9.32 -2.57 3.98
CA LEU A 8 -10.31 -2.20 2.98
C LEU A 8 -11.69 -2.03 3.61
N ALA A 9 -12.49 -1.09 3.11
CA ALA A 9 -13.84 -0.81 3.62
C ALA A 9 -14.76 -2.04 3.64
N ALA A 10 -14.61 -2.95 2.67
CA ALA A 10 -15.46 -4.13 2.50
C ALA A 10 -14.78 -5.46 2.90
N ASN A 11 -13.59 -5.43 3.49
CA ASN A 11 -12.86 -6.64 3.89
C ASN A 11 -12.54 -6.61 5.39
N PRO A 12 -13.02 -7.57 6.19
CA PRO A 12 -12.71 -7.61 7.62
C PRO A 12 -11.24 -7.94 7.91
N ASN A 13 -10.52 -8.53 6.96
CA ASN A 13 -9.12 -8.91 7.13
C ASN A 13 -8.19 -7.95 6.39
N PRO A 14 -7.07 -7.52 7.00
CA PRO A 14 -6.10 -6.68 6.33
C PRO A 14 -5.40 -7.44 5.20
N ILE A 15 -5.10 -6.74 4.12
CA ILE A 15 -4.21 -7.20 3.06
C ILE A 15 -2.81 -6.71 3.38
N THR A 16 -1.84 -7.61 3.36
CA THR A 16 -0.43 -7.27 3.60
C THR A 16 0.37 -7.48 2.32
N LEU A 17 1.09 -6.45 1.91
CA LEU A 17 2.02 -6.52 0.79
C LEU A 17 3.44 -6.43 1.31
N THR A 18 4.30 -7.38 0.94
CA THR A 18 5.73 -7.23 1.16
C THR A 18 6.28 -6.23 0.15
N VAL A 19 7.04 -5.24 0.61
CA VAL A 19 7.69 -4.23 -0.24
C VAL A 19 9.18 -4.15 0.07
N THR A 20 9.95 -3.64 -0.89
CA THR A 20 11.37 -3.36 -0.67
C THR A 20 11.54 -2.10 0.21
N PRO A 21 12.70 -1.94 0.87
CA PRO A 21 12.99 -0.72 1.63
C PRO A 21 12.91 0.56 0.78
N GLU A 22 13.31 0.49 -0.49
CA GLU A 22 13.26 1.60 -1.44
C GLU A 22 11.82 2.01 -1.74
N THR A 23 10.95 1.04 -2.02
CA THR A 23 9.50 1.28 -2.20
C THR A 23 8.87 1.89 -0.95
N CYS A 24 9.26 1.41 0.24
CA CYS A 24 8.79 2.00 1.50
C CYS A 24 9.25 3.47 1.65
N ALA A 25 10.53 3.75 1.37
CA ALA A 25 11.08 5.11 1.48
C ALA A 25 10.41 6.10 0.53
N ASP A 26 10.04 5.65 -0.67
CA ASP A 26 9.31 6.45 -1.66
C ASP A 26 7.83 6.65 -1.30
N LEU A 27 7.14 5.61 -0.80
CA LEU A 27 5.70 5.67 -0.51
C LEU A 27 5.39 6.34 0.84
N ALA A 28 6.20 6.11 1.88
CA ALA A 28 5.97 6.61 3.24
C ALA A 28 5.63 8.10 3.32
N PRO A 29 6.38 9.04 2.71
CA PRO A 29 6.10 10.47 2.82
C PRO A 29 4.79 10.89 2.15
N ARG A 30 4.28 10.10 1.20
CA ARG A 30 3.09 10.40 0.40
C ARG A 30 1.89 9.50 0.72
N LEU A 31 2.02 8.54 1.64
CA LEU A 31 0.98 7.56 1.94
C LEU A 31 -0.35 8.20 2.32
N THR A 32 -0.32 9.22 3.19
CA THR A 32 -1.51 9.98 3.59
C THR A 32 -2.21 10.62 2.39
N GLN A 33 -1.44 11.19 1.44
CA GLN A 33 -2.01 11.81 0.25
C GLN A 33 -2.57 10.77 -0.72
N ILE A 34 -1.89 9.63 -0.88
CA ILE A 34 -2.35 8.52 -1.72
C ILE A 34 -3.70 7.99 -1.21
N VAL A 35 -3.81 7.71 0.09
CA VAL A 35 -5.07 7.25 0.71
C VAL A 35 -6.16 8.30 0.56
N ARG A 36 -5.84 9.58 0.84
CA ARG A 36 -6.81 10.68 0.73
C ARG A 36 -7.34 10.89 -0.69
N ASN A 37 -6.48 10.78 -1.69
CA ASN A 37 -6.87 10.97 -3.08
C ASN A 37 -7.60 9.75 -3.67
N GLY A 38 -7.35 8.56 -3.11
CA GLY A 38 -8.06 7.33 -3.48
C GLY A 38 -7.71 6.79 -4.87
N HIS A 39 -6.62 7.22 -5.51
CA HIS A 39 -6.28 6.74 -6.85
C HIS A 39 -5.70 5.33 -6.85
N THR A 40 -5.80 4.66 -8.00
CA THR A 40 -5.08 3.42 -8.25
C THR A 40 -3.58 3.71 -8.39
N GLN A 41 -2.75 2.96 -7.66
CA GLN A 41 -1.29 3.10 -7.65
C GLN A 41 -0.64 1.74 -7.90
N PRO A 42 0.35 1.67 -8.81
CA PRO A 42 1.25 0.53 -8.88
C PRO A 42 2.22 0.54 -7.70
N ILE A 43 2.44 -0.62 -7.08
CA ILE A 43 3.38 -0.83 -5.98
C ILE A 43 4.38 -1.92 -6.40
N PRO A 44 5.68 -1.60 -6.51
CA PRO A 44 6.70 -2.59 -6.82
C PRO A 44 6.87 -3.61 -5.69
N GLY A 45 6.78 -4.89 -6.03
CA GLY A 45 7.05 -6.01 -5.15
C GLY A 45 8.53 -6.43 -5.15
N PRO A 46 8.97 -7.18 -4.12
CA PRO A 46 10.36 -7.62 -3.98
C PRO A 46 10.77 -8.71 -4.98
N ASP A 47 9.81 -9.36 -5.63
CA ASP A 47 10.01 -10.43 -6.61
C ASP A 47 9.99 -9.92 -8.07
N GLY A 48 10.01 -8.60 -8.25
CA GLY A 48 9.89 -7.96 -9.56
C GLY A 48 8.46 -7.93 -10.11
N ARG A 49 7.46 -8.40 -9.35
CA ARG A 49 6.05 -8.21 -9.70
C ARG A 49 5.58 -6.82 -9.31
N GLU A 50 4.51 -6.37 -9.97
CA GLU A 50 3.84 -5.13 -9.64
C GLU A 50 2.45 -5.43 -9.05
N TYR A 51 2.14 -4.83 -7.90
CA TYR A 51 0.82 -4.89 -7.29
C TYR A 51 0.04 -3.63 -7.64
N VAL A 52 -1.14 -3.77 -8.23
CA VAL A 52 -2.02 -2.63 -8.52
C VAL A 52 -3.02 -2.47 -7.37
N VAL A 53 -2.89 -1.38 -6.62
CA VAL A 53 -3.71 -1.11 -5.43
C VAL A 53 -4.67 0.04 -5.70
N ASN A 54 -5.97 -0.22 -5.56
CA ASN A 54 -6.99 0.81 -5.62
C ASN A 54 -7.21 1.43 -4.22
N PHE A 55 -6.65 2.62 -3.99
CA PHE A 55 -6.77 3.31 -2.71
C PHE A 55 -8.16 3.91 -2.42
N SER A 56 -9.09 3.95 -3.40
CA SER A 56 -10.48 4.40 -3.15
C SER A 56 -11.21 3.52 -2.14
N ASN A 57 -10.74 2.30 -1.91
CA ASN A 57 -11.34 1.34 -0.99
C ASN A 57 -10.55 1.17 0.31
N VAL A 58 -9.41 1.84 0.44
CA VAL A 58 -8.52 1.71 1.61
C VAL A 58 -8.95 2.71 2.68
N VAL A 59 -9.24 2.22 3.88
CA VAL A 59 -9.65 3.04 5.03
C VAL A 59 -8.52 3.29 6.01
N VAL A 60 -7.56 2.36 6.11
CA VAL A 60 -6.34 2.49 6.91
C VAL A 60 -5.18 1.89 6.12
N ALA A 61 -4.03 2.57 6.13
CA ALA A 61 -2.79 2.05 5.59
C ALA A 61 -1.61 2.43 6.49
N HIS A 62 -0.72 1.48 6.75
CA HIS A 62 0.53 1.72 7.50
C HIS A 62 1.64 0.76 7.08
N PHE A 63 2.88 1.11 7.42
CA PHE A 63 4.05 0.24 7.24
C PHE A 63 4.41 -0.46 8.55
N GLU A 64 4.87 -1.71 8.46
CA GLU A 64 5.44 -2.54 9.55
C GLU A 64 6.83 -3.09 9.19
#